data_AF-A0AAV5LRY9-F1
#
_entry.id   AF-A0AAV5LRY9-F1
#
_cell.length_a   1.000
_cell.length_b   1.000
_cell.length_c   1.000
_cell.angle_alpha   90.00
_cell.angle_beta   90.00
_cell.angle_gamma   90.00
#
_symmetry.space_group_name_H-M   'P 1'
#
loop_
_entity.id
_entity.type
_entity.pdbx_description
1 polymer ?
#
loop_
_entity_poly.entity_id
_entity_poly.type
_entity_poly.pdbx_seq_one_letter_code
_entity_poly.pdbx_strand_id
1 'polypeptide(L)'
;MEMLPQPIFSSTFVCIIIIFSILPFLPPSYSDPLDEFIECSRSTSFECGRLGAFYYPFWNDNTPVHCHPLGFRLTDCEKEVPTIDFGPDGSFQLQQRNPSDYNKLTIAPMNLQALICPETTHHGTLLPPFFKFSETNKNFPLFYDCPSPYCVPPIRIDVCGLHKPFFSTNDSKLVGYDHCKCNSVEVKVNQTVFDKVQKGELTLVDALKQVWFDVEYNSSAVFCDQCESLGGECVNNSTSDQYLREACTHHPGRTYALKTRILIIGMHT
;
A
#
# COMPACT_ATOMS: atom_id res chain seq x y z
N MET A 1 1.86 85.17 -9.18
CA MET A 1 2.39 84.07 -10.01
C MET A 1 2.70 82.94 -9.05
N GLU A 2 1.68 82.16 -8.68
CA GLU A 2 1.84 81.01 -7.80
C GLU A 2 2.26 79.81 -8.64
N MET A 3 3.41 79.22 -8.30
CA MET A 3 3.90 77.97 -8.89
C MET A 3 3.33 76.81 -8.08
N LEU A 4 2.46 76.01 -8.69
CA LEU A 4 1.97 74.75 -8.14
C LEU A 4 3.13 73.72 -8.07
N PRO A 5 3.26 72.95 -6.97
CA PRO A 5 4.30 71.94 -6.84
C PRO A 5 3.98 70.72 -7.71
N GLN A 6 4.97 70.21 -8.44
CA GLN A 6 4.83 68.99 -9.23
C GLN A 6 4.87 67.75 -8.32
N PRO A 7 4.01 66.74 -8.55
CA PRO A 7 4.01 65.53 -7.74
C PRO A 7 5.24 64.67 -8.06
N ILE A 8 6.12 64.51 -7.08
CA ILE A 8 7.22 63.55 -7.15
C ILE A 8 6.63 62.18 -6.82
N PHE A 9 6.16 61.46 -7.84
CA PHE A 9 5.83 60.05 -7.68
C PHE A 9 7.12 59.29 -7.33
N SER A 10 7.24 58.88 -6.06
CA SER A 10 8.37 58.06 -5.60
C SER A 10 8.54 56.86 -6.52
N SER A 11 9.77 56.60 -6.98
CA SER A 11 10.12 55.49 -7.88
C SER A 11 9.53 54.15 -7.41
N THR A 12 9.44 53.94 -6.10
CA THR A 12 8.82 52.76 -5.48
C THR A 12 7.32 52.63 -5.75
N PHE A 13 6.58 53.73 -5.80
CA PHE A 13 5.14 53.76 -6.06
C PHE A 13 4.82 53.40 -7.52
N VAL A 14 5.65 53.86 -8.45
CA VAL A 14 5.53 53.50 -9.88
C VAL A 14 5.78 52.01 -10.08
N CYS A 15 6.79 51.43 -9.42
CA CYS A 15 7.05 49.99 -9.48
C CYS A 15 5.89 49.15 -8.94
N ILE A 16 5.25 49.57 -7.83
CA ILE A 16 4.11 48.85 -7.26
C ILE A 16 2.91 48.87 -8.21
N ILE A 17 2.61 50.02 -8.84
CA ILE A 17 1.54 50.13 -9.84
C ILE A 17 1.80 49.21 -11.02
N ILE A 18 3.04 49.17 -11.52
CA ILE A 18 3.42 48.27 -12.62
C ILE A 18 3.17 46.83 -12.19
N ILE A 19 3.71 46.36 -11.06
CA ILE A 19 3.53 44.98 -10.58
C ILE A 19 2.03 44.61 -10.44
N PHE A 20 1.21 45.47 -9.83
CA PHE A 20 -0.22 45.22 -9.69
C PHE A 20 -0.97 45.22 -11.03
N SER A 21 -0.50 45.98 -12.02
CA SER A 21 -1.12 46.01 -13.35
C SER A 21 -0.70 44.84 -14.24
N ILE A 22 0.47 44.22 -14.04
CA ILE A 22 0.87 42.96 -14.72
C ILE A 22 0.32 41.69 -14.06
N LEU A 23 0.08 41.69 -12.74
CA LEU A 23 -0.47 40.54 -12.00
C LEU A 23 -1.73 39.89 -12.61
N PRO A 24 -2.75 40.64 -13.08
CA PRO A 24 -3.95 40.05 -13.68
C PRO A 24 -3.75 39.51 -15.11
N PHE A 25 -2.63 39.84 -15.76
CA PHE A 25 -2.27 39.32 -17.09
C PHE A 25 -1.35 38.10 -17.01
N LEU A 26 -0.82 37.79 -15.84
CA LEU A 26 -0.13 36.52 -15.63
C LEU A 26 -1.19 35.40 -15.63
N PRO A 27 -1.07 34.40 -16.52
CA PRO A 27 -1.94 33.23 -16.44
C PRO A 27 -1.75 32.60 -15.05
N PRO A 28 -2.82 32.13 -14.38
CA PRO A 28 -2.65 31.35 -13.17
C PRO A 28 -1.74 30.16 -13.51
N SER A 29 -0.64 30.00 -12.78
CA SER A 29 0.17 28.78 -12.87
C SER A 29 -0.65 27.66 -12.23
N TYR A 30 -1.48 27.02 -13.05
CA TYR A 30 -2.14 25.79 -12.67
C TYR A 30 -1.25 24.65 -13.16
N SER A 31 -0.62 23.96 -12.23
CA SER A 31 0.03 22.69 -12.51
C SER A 31 -1.06 21.69 -12.89
N ASP A 32 -0.88 21.03 -14.03
CA ASP A 32 -1.80 20.00 -14.47
C ASP A 32 -1.75 18.84 -13.46
N PRO A 33 -2.89 18.36 -12.93
CA PRO A 33 -2.91 17.24 -11.99
C PRO A 33 -2.19 15.98 -12.50
N LEU A 34 -2.16 15.76 -13.83
CA LEU A 34 -1.40 14.66 -14.43
C LEU A 34 0.10 14.91 -14.37
N ASP A 35 0.54 16.15 -14.60
CA ASP A 35 1.96 16.50 -14.48
C ASP A 35 2.42 16.37 -13.02
N GLU A 36 1.60 16.83 -12.06
CA GLU A 36 1.86 16.62 -10.62
C GLU A 36 1.96 15.13 -10.26
N PHE A 37 1.06 14.30 -10.78
CA PHE A 37 1.08 12.86 -10.54
C PHE A 37 2.32 12.18 -11.14
N ILE A 38 2.74 12.56 -12.34
CA ILE A 38 3.94 11.98 -12.95
C ILE A 38 5.18 12.28 -12.07
N GLU A 39 5.22 13.42 -11.37
CA GLU A 39 6.28 13.71 -10.40
C GLU A 39 6.29 12.77 -9.19
N CYS A 40 5.19 12.09 -8.85
CA CYS A 40 5.20 11.04 -7.81
C CYS A 40 6.16 9.91 -8.16
N SER A 41 6.25 9.52 -9.44
CA SER A 41 7.24 8.53 -9.91
C SER A 41 8.69 9.04 -9.89
N ARG A 42 8.87 10.38 -9.83
CA ARG A 42 10.17 11.04 -9.70
C ARG A 42 10.52 11.41 -8.26
N SER A 43 9.60 11.18 -7.32
CA SER A 43 9.77 11.53 -5.93
C SER A 43 11.03 10.88 -5.35
N THR A 44 11.69 11.63 -4.46
CA THR A 44 12.86 11.11 -3.73
C THR A 44 12.44 9.94 -2.87
N SER A 45 13.29 8.92 -2.80
CA SER A 45 13.08 7.84 -1.86
C SER A 45 13.05 8.32 -0.42
N PHE A 46 12.45 7.51 0.43
CA PHE A 46 12.53 7.66 1.88
C PHE A 46 12.96 6.35 2.53
N GLU A 47 13.78 6.44 3.56
CA GLU A 47 14.19 5.29 4.36
C GLU A 47 13.06 4.87 5.31
N CYS A 48 12.84 3.57 5.48
CA CYS A 48 11.85 3.06 6.43
C CYS A 48 12.31 1.76 7.09
N GLY A 49 12.60 1.84 8.39
CA GLY A 49 13.15 0.75 9.19
C GLY A 49 14.44 0.16 8.60
N ARG A 50 14.65 -1.14 8.82
CA ARG A 50 15.84 -1.86 8.32
C ARG A 50 15.79 -2.21 6.83
N LEU A 51 14.71 -1.87 6.13
CA LEU A 51 14.46 -2.29 4.74
C LEU A 51 15.00 -1.31 3.70
N GLY A 52 15.54 -0.18 4.14
CA GLY A 52 16.18 0.80 3.27
C GLY A 52 15.19 1.75 2.59
N ALA A 53 15.63 2.34 1.47
CA ALA A 53 14.88 3.32 0.70
C ALA A 53 13.66 2.71 -0.02
N PHE A 54 12.50 3.34 0.13
CA PHE A 54 11.26 3.07 -0.60
C PHE A 54 10.99 4.20 -1.60
N TYR A 55 10.35 3.85 -2.72
CA TYR A 55 9.91 4.77 -3.76
C TYR A 55 8.40 4.63 -3.96
N TYR A 56 7.79 5.51 -4.74
CA TYR A 56 6.44 5.30 -5.24
C TYR A 56 6.30 3.86 -5.81
N PRO A 57 5.24 3.09 -5.51
CA PRO A 57 3.96 3.52 -4.92
C PRO A 57 3.94 3.66 -3.40
N PHE A 58 5.02 3.34 -2.69
CA PHE A 58 5.06 3.50 -1.24
C PHE A 58 5.11 4.97 -0.83
N TRP A 59 4.45 5.28 0.28
CA TRP A 59 4.38 6.64 0.80
C TRP A 59 4.29 6.65 2.32
N ASN A 60 4.61 7.80 2.91
CA ASN A 60 4.45 8.06 4.34
C ASN A 60 3.78 9.44 4.54
N ASP A 61 3.61 9.87 5.79
CA ASP A 61 2.87 11.11 6.09
C ASP A 61 3.57 12.40 5.57
N ASN A 62 4.83 12.32 5.12
CA ASN A 62 5.55 13.43 4.49
C ASN A 62 5.39 13.46 2.96
N THR A 63 4.83 12.42 2.36
CA THR A 63 4.56 12.35 0.93
C THR A 63 3.36 13.26 0.57
N PRO A 64 3.35 13.93 -0.59
CA PRO A 64 2.18 14.69 -1.03
C PRO A 64 0.95 13.80 -1.21
N VAL A 65 -0.22 14.29 -0.77
CA VAL A 65 -1.47 13.51 -0.75
C VAL A 65 -1.87 12.96 -2.12
N HIS A 66 -1.56 13.66 -3.22
CA HIS A 66 -1.86 13.19 -4.57
C HIS A 66 -0.99 11.99 -5.01
N CYS A 67 0.04 11.63 -4.25
CA CYS A 67 0.91 10.48 -4.46
C CYS A 67 0.58 9.30 -3.54
N HIS A 68 -0.62 9.24 -2.96
CA HIS A 68 -1.00 8.23 -1.96
C HIS A 68 -1.91 7.12 -2.53
N PRO A 69 -1.37 6.11 -3.24
CA PRO A 69 -2.17 4.96 -3.62
C PRO A 69 -2.59 4.15 -2.39
N LEU A 70 -3.81 3.63 -2.39
CA LEU A 70 -4.35 2.81 -1.30
C LEU A 70 -3.51 1.54 -1.14
N GLY A 71 -3.20 1.17 0.11
CA GLY A 71 -2.50 -0.07 0.44
C GLY A 71 -0.98 -0.02 0.39
N PHE A 72 -0.41 1.15 0.12
CA PHE A 72 1.05 1.35 0.04
C PHE A 72 1.61 2.28 1.13
N ARG A 73 0.79 2.63 2.12
CA ARG A 73 1.23 3.48 3.22
C ARG A 73 2.18 2.72 4.13
N LEU A 74 3.34 3.30 4.40
CA LEU A 74 4.28 2.81 5.39
C LEU A 74 4.26 3.70 6.63
N THR A 75 4.22 3.06 7.79
CA THR A 75 4.24 3.69 9.12
C THR A 75 5.26 3.02 10.01
N ASP A 76 5.51 3.60 11.18
CA ASP A 76 6.49 3.09 12.15
C ASP A 76 7.92 2.97 11.56
N CYS A 77 8.29 3.85 10.63
CA CYS A 77 9.58 3.83 9.93
C CYS A 77 10.78 4.07 10.86
N GLU A 78 10.54 4.63 12.04
CA GLU A 78 11.53 4.78 13.11
C GLU A 78 11.85 3.47 13.84
N LYS A 79 10.99 2.44 13.70
CA LYS A 79 11.22 1.10 14.25
C LYS A 79 12.04 0.27 13.28
N GLU A 80 12.69 -0.77 13.80
CA GLU A 80 13.46 -1.70 12.98
C GLU A 80 12.59 -2.39 11.92
N VAL A 81 11.39 -2.84 12.31
CA VAL A 81 10.41 -3.48 11.42
C VAL A 81 9.25 -2.51 11.22
N PRO A 82 9.09 -1.94 10.01
CA PRO A 82 8.02 -1.00 9.73
C PRO A 82 6.67 -1.70 9.52
N THR A 83 5.62 -0.90 9.49
CA THR A 83 4.24 -1.33 9.27
C THR A 83 3.78 -0.93 7.88
N ILE A 84 3.18 -1.86 7.13
CA ILE A 84 2.42 -1.55 5.92
C ILE A 84 0.93 -1.53 6.24
N ASP A 85 0.27 -0.46 5.83
CA ASP A 85 -1.15 -0.22 6.07
C ASP A 85 -1.94 -0.46 4.78
N PHE A 86 -2.74 -1.53 4.79
CA PHE A 86 -3.62 -1.94 3.70
C PHE A 86 -4.99 -1.23 3.76
N GLY A 87 -5.14 -0.22 4.63
CA GLY A 87 -6.37 0.55 4.78
C GLY A 87 -7.47 -0.28 5.44
N PRO A 88 -8.66 -0.44 4.82
CA PRO A 88 -9.77 -1.16 5.43
C PRO A 88 -9.46 -2.64 5.69
N ASP A 89 -8.50 -3.22 4.97
CA ASP A 89 -8.08 -4.62 5.11
C ASP A 89 -7.10 -4.85 6.28
N GLY A 90 -6.74 -3.79 7.01
CA GLY A 90 -5.90 -3.82 8.19
C GLY A 90 -4.43 -3.52 7.91
N SER A 91 -3.57 -3.80 8.88
CA SER A 91 -2.14 -3.49 8.81
C SER A 91 -1.29 -4.71 9.11
N PHE A 92 -0.09 -4.75 8.54
CA PHE A 92 0.85 -5.85 8.62
C PHE A 92 2.25 -5.34 8.93
N GLN A 93 3.05 -6.15 9.60
CA GLN A 93 4.48 -5.88 9.71
C GLN A 93 5.14 -6.17 8.38
N LEU A 94 5.91 -5.23 7.83
CA LEU A 94 6.67 -5.43 6.61
C LEU A 94 8.03 -6.04 6.98
N GLN A 95 8.15 -7.35 6.80
CA GLN A 95 9.32 -8.11 7.25
C GLN A 95 10.47 -8.02 6.26
N GLN A 96 10.19 -8.12 4.97
CA GLN A 96 11.22 -8.10 3.94
C GLN A 96 10.68 -7.45 2.66
N ARG A 97 11.60 -6.86 1.91
CA ARG A 97 11.42 -6.54 0.49
C ARG A 97 12.44 -7.36 -0.28
N ASN A 98 12.02 -8.03 -1.35
CA ASN A 98 12.94 -8.81 -2.15
C ASN A 98 13.94 -7.86 -2.84
N PRO A 99 15.26 -8.05 -2.64
CA PRO A 99 16.28 -7.13 -3.17
C PRO A 99 16.45 -7.26 -4.70
N SER A 100 16.03 -8.38 -5.29
CA SER A 100 16.13 -8.64 -6.73
C SER A 100 14.83 -8.30 -7.47
N ASP A 101 13.72 -8.16 -6.75
CA ASP A 101 12.39 -7.90 -7.31
C ASP A 101 11.57 -7.07 -6.33
N TYR A 102 11.63 -5.74 -6.47
CA TYR A 102 11.00 -4.82 -5.52
C TYR A 102 9.48 -4.94 -5.44
N ASN A 103 8.85 -5.57 -6.44
CA ASN A 103 7.42 -5.87 -6.48
C ASN A 103 7.01 -7.03 -5.54
N LYS A 104 7.96 -7.63 -4.83
CA LYS A 104 7.71 -8.73 -3.89
C LYS A 104 8.06 -8.33 -2.47
N LEU A 105 7.07 -8.45 -1.60
CA LEU A 105 7.16 -8.16 -0.18
C LEU A 105 6.89 -9.41 0.63
N THR A 106 7.43 -9.44 1.83
CA THR A 106 7.10 -10.44 2.84
C THR A 106 6.51 -9.71 4.03
N ILE A 107 5.25 -10.00 4.36
CA ILE A 107 4.48 -9.33 5.41
C ILE A 107 4.09 -10.32 6.51
N ALA A 108 3.89 -9.85 7.74
CA ALA A 108 3.44 -10.68 8.86
C ALA A 108 2.22 -10.04 9.54
N PRO A 109 1.26 -10.84 10.05
CA PRO A 109 0.09 -10.30 10.73
C PRO A 109 0.50 -9.57 12.01
N MET A 110 -0.15 -8.43 12.29
CA MET A 110 0.08 -7.67 13.52
C MET A 110 -0.28 -8.44 14.79
N ASN A 111 -1.33 -9.26 14.70
CA ASN A 111 -1.75 -10.14 15.78
C ASN A 111 -1.94 -11.55 15.25
N LEU A 112 -0.91 -12.37 15.44
CA LEU A 112 -0.92 -13.76 15.05
C LEU A 112 -2.01 -14.57 15.81
N GLN A 113 -2.30 -14.21 17.06
CA GLN A 113 -3.33 -14.88 17.85
C GLN A 113 -4.72 -14.64 17.24
N ALA A 114 -5.02 -13.43 16.76
CA ALA A 114 -6.28 -13.13 16.08
C ALA A 114 -6.47 -13.95 14.79
N LEU A 115 -5.37 -14.22 14.07
CA LEU A 115 -5.40 -15.04 12.85
C LEU A 115 -5.66 -16.52 13.15
N ILE A 116 -5.08 -17.05 14.24
CA ILE A 116 -5.14 -18.49 14.57
C ILE A 116 -6.35 -18.82 15.46
N CYS A 117 -6.81 -17.87 16.26
CA CYS A 117 -7.85 -18.02 17.27
C CYS A 117 -9.02 -17.07 16.99
N PRO A 118 -9.73 -17.21 15.85
CA PRO A 118 -10.77 -16.27 15.52
C PRO A 118 -12.00 -16.49 16.41
N GLU A 119 -12.49 -15.46 17.09
CA GLU A 119 -13.73 -15.52 17.90
C GLU A 119 -15.00 -15.65 17.04
N THR A 120 -14.89 -15.38 15.73
CA THR A 120 -15.97 -15.46 14.73
C THR A 120 -15.45 -16.11 13.44
N THR A 121 -16.31 -16.37 12.45
CA THR A 121 -15.89 -16.82 11.11
C THR A 121 -14.95 -15.78 10.49
N HIS A 122 -13.64 -15.99 10.60
CA HIS A 122 -12.67 -15.08 10.00
C HIS A 122 -12.71 -15.30 8.48
N HIS A 123 -13.11 -14.27 7.75
CA HIS A 123 -12.70 -14.15 6.36
C HIS A 123 -11.17 -13.99 6.40
N GLY A 124 -10.45 -14.81 5.64
CA GLY A 124 -8.97 -14.86 5.68
C GLY A 124 -8.32 -13.51 5.39
N THR A 125 -6.98 -13.46 5.43
CA THR A 125 -6.23 -12.23 5.14
C THR A 125 -6.65 -11.61 3.80
N LEU A 126 -7.31 -10.46 3.86
CA LEU A 126 -7.67 -9.67 2.68
C LEU A 126 -6.47 -8.82 2.27
N LEU A 127 -6.23 -8.73 0.96
CA LEU A 127 -5.20 -7.88 0.39
C LEU A 127 -5.88 -6.77 -0.41
N PRO A 128 -5.33 -5.55 -0.40
CA PRO A 128 -5.88 -4.45 -1.16
C PRO A 128 -5.71 -4.70 -2.67
N PRO A 129 -6.35 -3.88 -3.52
CA PRO A 129 -6.17 -3.95 -4.96
C PRO A 129 -4.69 -3.94 -5.36
N PHE A 130 -4.38 -4.58 -6.49
CA PHE A 130 -3.02 -4.74 -7.04
C PHE A 130 -2.10 -5.68 -6.28
N PHE A 131 -2.44 -6.08 -5.06
CA PHE A 131 -1.72 -7.12 -4.33
C PHE A 131 -2.32 -8.51 -4.58
N LYS A 132 -1.44 -9.51 -4.62
CA LYS A 132 -1.81 -10.93 -4.61
C LYS A 132 -0.84 -11.71 -3.74
N PHE A 133 -1.30 -12.82 -3.18
CA PHE A 133 -0.38 -13.77 -2.55
C PHE A 133 0.49 -14.41 -3.63
N SER A 134 1.79 -14.51 -3.37
CA SER A 134 2.71 -15.27 -4.22
C SER A 134 2.35 -16.75 -4.19
N GLU A 135 2.63 -17.45 -5.30
CA GLU A 135 2.42 -18.90 -5.44
C GLU A 135 3.31 -19.74 -4.52
N THR A 136 4.35 -19.12 -3.93
CA THR A 136 5.23 -19.72 -2.90
C THR A 136 4.51 -19.94 -1.57
N ASN A 137 3.36 -19.29 -1.34
CA ASN A 137 2.55 -19.53 -0.15
C ASN A 137 1.72 -20.80 -0.31
N LYS A 138 1.69 -21.62 0.74
CA LYS A 138 0.82 -22.80 0.85
C LYS A 138 -0.27 -22.57 1.88
N ASN A 139 -1.44 -23.10 1.58
CA ASN A 139 -2.55 -23.13 2.52
C ASN A 139 -2.29 -24.21 3.57
N PHE A 140 -2.40 -23.81 4.82
CA PHE A 140 -2.23 -24.65 5.98
C PHE A 140 -3.57 -24.72 6.72
N PRO A 141 -4.34 -25.80 6.56
CA PRO A 141 -5.65 -25.92 7.19
C PRO A 141 -5.48 -26.19 8.70
N LEU A 142 -6.01 -25.29 9.51
CA LEU A 142 -6.13 -25.44 10.95
C LEU A 142 -7.54 -25.90 11.28
N PHE A 143 -7.65 -26.99 12.04
CA PHE A 143 -8.92 -27.57 12.46
C PHE A 143 -9.17 -27.31 13.95
N TYR A 144 -10.43 -27.02 14.29
CA TYR A 144 -10.85 -26.71 15.65
C TYR A 144 -12.31 -27.15 15.89
N ASP A 145 -12.74 -27.12 17.17
CA ASP A 145 -14.09 -27.47 17.62
C ASP A 145 -14.63 -28.80 17.07
N CYS A 146 -13.78 -29.82 17.01
CA CYS A 146 -14.20 -31.13 16.55
C CYS A 146 -15.14 -31.79 17.58
N PRO A 147 -16.40 -32.10 17.24
CA PRO A 147 -17.36 -32.71 18.18
C PRO A 147 -17.00 -34.15 18.59
N SER A 148 -16.21 -34.87 17.79
CA SER A 148 -15.85 -36.27 18.08
C SER A 148 -14.60 -36.38 18.95
N PRO A 149 -14.67 -37.03 20.13
CA PRO A 149 -13.52 -37.23 21.02
C PRO A 149 -12.49 -38.23 20.49
N TYR A 150 -12.81 -38.96 19.42
CA TYR A 150 -11.91 -39.91 18.74
C TYR A 150 -11.12 -39.25 17.60
N CYS A 151 -11.56 -38.07 17.17
CA CYS A 151 -10.84 -37.24 16.23
C CYS A 151 -9.76 -36.44 16.94
N VAL A 152 -8.91 -37.15 17.67
CA VAL A 152 -7.78 -36.55 18.34
C VAL A 152 -6.63 -36.51 17.35
N PRO A 153 -6.09 -35.32 17.08
CA PRO A 153 -4.91 -35.18 16.24
C PRO A 153 -3.66 -35.74 16.90
N PRO A 154 -2.68 -36.19 16.09
CA PRO A 154 -1.38 -36.62 16.60
C PRO A 154 -0.59 -35.47 17.23
N ILE A 155 -0.84 -34.22 16.83
CA ILE A 155 -0.13 -33.03 17.32
C ILE A 155 -1.16 -32.11 17.96
N ARG A 156 -1.08 -31.95 19.29
CA ARG A 156 -1.92 -31.05 20.06
C ARG A 156 -1.15 -29.77 20.31
N ILE A 157 -1.72 -28.63 19.96
CA ILE A 157 -1.10 -27.34 20.21
C ILE A 157 -2.12 -26.46 20.89
N ASP A 158 -1.76 -26.00 22.09
CA ASP A 158 -2.54 -25.06 22.85
C ASP A 158 -2.16 -23.64 22.42
N VAL A 159 -2.79 -23.12 21.36
CA VAL A 159 -2.54 -21.76 20.86
C VAL A 159 -3.57 -20.75 21.41
N CYS A 160 -4.75 -21.21 21.84
CA CYS A 160 -5.91 -20.35 21.99
C CYS A 160 -6.62 -20.42 23.35
N GLY A 161 -6.21 -21.28 24.29
CA GLY A 161 -6.98 -21.50 25.53
C GLY A 161 -8.40 -22.09 25.32
N LEU A 162 -8.86 -22.18 24.07
CA LEU A 162 -10.01 -22.93 23.58
C LEU A 162 -9.60 -24.38 23.25
N HIS A 163 -10.60 -25.27 23.19
CA HIS A 163 -10.43 -26.73 23.12
C HIS A 163 -9.61 -27.21 21.89
N LYS A 164 -8.29 -27.19 22.03
CA LYS A 164 -7.28 -28.03 21.33
C LYS A 164 -7.33 -28.00 19.80
N PRO A 165 -7.08 -26.84 19.15
CA PRO A 165 -6.90 -26.79 17.70
C PRO A 165 -5.68 -27.62 17.27
N PHE A 166 -5.72 -28.12 16.04
CA PHE A 166 -4.63 -28.89 15.47
C PHE A 166 -4.53 -28.74 13.96
N PHE A 167 -3.45 -29.29 13.42
CA PHE A 167 -3.21 -29.28 12.00
C PHE A 167 -2.97 -30.67 11.44
N SER A 168 -3.22 -30.79 10.14
CA SER A 168 -2.77 -31.93 9.36
C SER A 168 -2.00 -31.43 8.15
N THR A 169 -0.75 -31.83 8.06
CA THR A 169 0.12 -31.63 6.89
C THR A 169 -0.01 -32.72 5.85
N ASN A 170 -0.85 -33.74 6.08
CA ASN A 170 -0.94 -34.93 5.25
C ASN A 170 -2.34 -35.06 4.65
N ASP A 171 -2.45 -34.95 3.32
CA ASP A 171 -3.72 -34.95 2.60
C ASP A 171 -4.54 -36.22 2.86
N SER A 172 -3.86 -37.37 3.02
CA SER A 172 -4.50 -38.64 3.37
C SER A 172 -5.17 -38.63 4.75
N LYS A 173 -4.67 -37.81 5.68
CA LYS A 173 -5.28 -37.62 7.01
C LYS A 173 -6.40 -36.57 6.98
N LEU A 174 -6.34 -35.59 6.09
CA LEU A 174 -7.41 -34.58 5.89
C LEU A 174 -8.75 -35.26 5.56
N VAL A 175 -8.74 -36.27 4.69
CA VAL A 175 -9.94 -37.06 4.33
C VAL A 175 -10.56 -37.79 5.53
N GLY A 176 -9.76 -38.15 6.54
CA GLY A 176 -10.26 -38.75 7.79
C GLY A 176 -10.97 -37.75 8.72
N TYR A 177 -10.68 -36.45 8.58
CA TYR A 177 -11.23 -35.39 9.42
C TYR A 177 -12.52 -34.76 8.89
N ASP A 178 -12.86 -34.95 7.61
CA ASP A 178 -14.21 -34.60 7.10
C ASP A 178 -15.32 -35.34 7.87
N HIS A 179 -15.06 -36.61 8.26
CA HIS A 179 -15.98 -37.38 9.10
C HIS A 179 -16.15 -36.76 10.50
N CYS A 180 -15.17 -35.98 10.97
CA CYS A 180 -15.14 -35.41 12.31
C CYS A 180 -15.97 -34.15 12.45
N LYS A 181 -16.45 -33.56 11.33
CA LYS A 181 -17.21 -32.29 11.30
C LYS A 181 -16.51 -31.17 12.08
N CYS A 182 -15.18 -31.10 11.98
CA CYS A 182 -14.41 -30.01 12.56
C CYS A 182 -14.65 -28.72 11.79
N ASN A 183 -14.55 -27.58 12.47
CA ASN A 183 -14.38 -26.31 11.78
C ASN A 183 -12.95 -26.22 11.23
N SER A 184 -12.76 -25.47 10.14
CA SER A 184 -11.44 -25.22 9.57
C SER A 184 -11.23 -23.76 9.22
N VAL A 185 -9.98 -23.31 9.32
CA VAL A 185 -9.51 -22.04 8.78
C VAL A 185 -8.22 -22.29 8.01
N GLU A 186 -8.11 -21.72 6.81
CA GLU A 186 -6.89 -21.81 6.03
C GLU A 186 -5.97 -20.66 6.38
N VAL A 187 -4.78 -20.98 6.90
CA VAL A 187 -3.72 -20.01 7.14
C VAL A 187 -2.66 -20.18 6.07
N LYS A 188 -2.24 -19.09 5.42
CA LYS A 188 -1.15 -19.15 4.44
C LYS A 188 0.21 -19.15 5.14
N VAL A 189 1.12 -20.01 4.72
CA VAL A 189 2.52 -20.05 5.18
C VAL A 189 3.46 -20.25 4.00
N ASN A 190 4.70 -19.76 4.09
CA ASN A 190 5.71 -19.99 3.05
C ASN A 190 6.00 -21.50 2.87
N GLN A 191 6.22 -21.95 1.62
CA GLN A 191 6.56 -23.34 1.29
C GLN A 191 7.68 -23.93 2.14
N THR A 192 8.75 -23.17 2.39
CA THR A 192 9.90 -23.63 3.17
C THR A 192 9.51 -23.94 4.62
N VAL A 193 8.65 -23.09 5.19
CA VAL A 193 8.11 -23.29 6.54
C VAL A 193 7.15 -24.49 6.54
N PHE A 194 6.28 -24.58 5.53
CA PHE A 194 5.37 -25.70 5.33
C PHE A 194 6.13 -27.04 5.34
N ASP A 195 7.17 -27.17 4.52
CA ASP A 195 7.97 -28.39 4.38
C ASP A 195 8.68 -28.78 5.68
N LYS A 196 9.22 -27.81 6.42
CA LYS A 196 9.85 -28.05 7.72
C LYS A 196 8.86 -28.58 8.75
N VAL A 197 7.63 -28.07 8.75
CA VAL A 197 6.56 -28.60 9.61
C VAL A 197 6.15 -30.00 9.17
N GLN A 198 6.06 -30.28 7.86
CA GLN A 198 5.76 -31.63 7.37
C GLN A 198 6.80 -32.65 7.83
N LYS A 199 8.09 -32.28 7.84
CA LYS A 199 9.21 -33.14 8.24
C LYS A 199 9.37 -33.24 9.77
N GLY A 200 8.61 -32.47 10.54
CA GLY A 200 8.75 -32.40 12.01
C GLY A 200 10.01 -31.64 12.47
N GLU A 201 10.66 -30.89 11.59
CA GLU A 201 11.85 -30.07 11.87
C GLU A 201 11.49 -28.74 12.54
N LEU A 202 10.24 -28.30 12.40
CA LEU A 202 9.74 -27.06 13.00
C LEU A 202 8.38 -27.34 13.65
N THR A 203 8.18 -26.85 14.88
CA THR A 203 6.87 -26.95 15.53
C THR A 203 5.89 -26.05 14.81
N LEU A 204 4.59 -26.40 14.79
CA LEU A 204 3.61 -25.51 14.17
C LEU A 204 3.53 -24.17 14.91
N VAL A 205 3.74 -24.11 16.22
CA VAL A 205 3.76 -22.81 16.94
C VAL A 205 4.88 -21.94 16.39
N ASP A 206 6.07 -22.49 16.19
CA ASP A 206 7.22 -21.75 15.70
C ASP A 206 7.08 -21.42 14.22
N ALA A 207 6.45 -22.30 13.44
CA ALA A 207 6.06 -22.04 12.06
C ALA A 207 5.01 -20.94 11.95
N LEU A 208 4.06 -20.90 12.88
CA LEU A 208 3.04 -19.87 12.94
C LEU A 208 3.62 -18.53 13.38
N LYS A 209 4.57 -18.52 14.32
CA LYS A 209 5.38 -17.33 14.65
C LYS A 209 6.22 -16.84 13.47
N GLN A 210 6.47 -17.71 12.50
CA GLN A 210 7.10 -17.41 11.22
C GLN A 210 6.07 -17.28 10.08
N VAL A 211 4.78 -17.06 10.38
CA VAL A 211 3.76 -16.78 9.36
C VAL A 211 4.08 -15.44 8.73
N TRP A 212 4.83 -15.55 7.64
CA TRP A 212 5.10 -14.48 6.74
C TRP A 212 4.41 -14.83 5.43
N PHE A 213 3.66 -13.88 4.89
CA PHE A 213 3.01 -13.99 3.60
C PHE A 213 3.89 -13.30 2.58
N ASP A 214 4.29 -14.05 1.55
CA ASP A 214 4.91 -13.43 0.39
C ASP A 214 3.79 -12.83 -0.47
N VAL A 215 3.80 -11.52 -0.65
CA VAL A 215 2.83 -10.82 -1.48
C VAL A 215 3.54 -10.16 -2.65
N GLU A 216 2.86 -10.13 -3.78
CA GLU A 216 3.34 -9.50 -4.99
C GLU A 216 2.39 -8.38 -5.34
N TYR A 217 2.92 -7.23 -5.77
CA TYR A 217 2.13 -6.15 -6.31
C TYR A 217 2.60 -5.78 -7.73
N ASN A 218 1.75 -5.09 -8.49
CA ASN A 218 2.10 -4.64 -9.83
C ASN A 218 2.28 -3.12 -9.83
N SER A 219 3.53 -2.65 -9.72
CA SER A 219 3.87 -1.22 -9.72
C SER A 219 3.32 -0.48 -10.95
N SER A 220 3.40 -1.10 -12.13
CA SER A 220 2.86 -0.54 -13.38
C SER A 220 1.35 -0.40 -13.34
N ALA A 221 0.63 -1.40 -12.81
CA ALA A 221 -0.82 -1.32 -12.70
C ALA A 221 -1.26 -0.23 -11.71
N VAL A 222 -0.58 -0.10 -10.57
CA VAL A 222 -0.85 0.97 -9.59
C VAL A 222 -0.62 2.34 -10.21
N PHE A 223 0.46 2.50 -10.99
CA PHE A 223 0.76 3.75 -11.66
C PHE A 223 -0.22 4.06 -12.81
N CYS A 224 -0.54 3.07 -13.64
CA CYS A 224 -1.50 3.23 -14.75
C CYS A 224 -2.90 3.56 -14.26
N ASP A 225 -3.40 2.90 -13.21
CA ASP A 225 -4.73 3.16 -12.64
C ASP A 225 -4.88 4.65 -12.27
N GLN A 226 -3.87 5.20 -11.58
CA GLN A 226 -3.86 6.61 -11.22
C GLN A 226 -3.68 7.54 -12.45
N CYS A 227 -2.82 7.19 -13.40
CA CYS A 227 -2.64 7.93 -14.67
C CYS A 227 -3.97 8.06 -15.45
N GLU A 228 -4.67 6.95 -15.64
CA GLU A 228 -5.93 6.87 -16.37
C GLU A 228 -7.05 7.60 -15.61
N SER A 229 -7.07 7.52 -14.28
CA SER A 229 -8.03 8.26 -13.44
C SER A 229 -7.92 9.78 -13.61
N LEU A 230 -6.72 10.27 -13.95
CA LEU A 230 -6.43 11.67 -14.22
C LEU A 230 -6.63 12.05 -15.71
N GLY A 231 -7.05 11.11 -16.55
CA GLY A 231 -7.27 11.31 -17.98
C GLY A 231 -5.99 11.29 -18.82
N GLY A 232 -4.93 10.66 -18.31
CA GLY A 232 -3.76 10.25 -19.10
C GLY A 232 -4.01 8.93 -19.83
N GLU A 233 -3.07 8.57 -20.71
CA GLU A 233 -3.05 7.29 -21.42
C GLU A 233 -1.85 6.47 -20.94
N CYS A 234 -2.08 5.22 -20.52
CA CYS A 234 -1.01 4.35 -20.07
C CYS A 234 -0.44 3.49 -21.22
N VAL A 235 0.81 3.74 -21.61
CA VAL A 235 1.53 2.96 -22.63
C VAL A 235 2.39 1.92 -21.91
N ASN A 236 1.78 0.79 -21.60
CA ASN A 236 2.35 -0.21 -20.69
C ASN A 236 3.41 -1.10 -21.36
N ASN A 237 4.61 -1.21 -20.77
CA ASN A 237 5.54 -2.32 -21.08
C ASN A 237 6.69 -2.54 -20.05
N SER A 238 6.68 -1.92 -18.87
CA SER A 238 7.82 -2.05 -17.94
C SER A 238 7.40 -2.07 -16.47
N THR A 239 7.88 -3.08 -15.75
CA THR A 239 7.65 -3.34 -14.32
C THR A 239 8.66 -2.65 -13.39
N SER A 240 9.61 -1.90 -13.94
CA SER A 240 10.65 -1.20 -13.18
C SER A 240 10.27 0.25 -12.93
N ASP A 241 10.46 0.68 -11.68
CA ASP A 241 10.14 2.03 -11.19
C ASP A 241 10.78 3.14 -12.03
N GLN A 242 11.95 2.88 -12.63
CA GLN A 242 12.66 3.84 -13.48
C GLN A 242 11.91 4.18 -14.78
N TYR A 243 11.05 3.27 -15.26
CA TYR A 243 10.31 3.41 -16.51
C TYR A 243 8.84 3.82 -16.32
N LEU A 244 8.32 3.84 -15.09
CA LEU A 244 6.92 4.19 -14.82
C LEU A 244 6.56 5.57 -15.39
N ARG A 245 7.46 6.56 -15.29
CA ARG A 245 7.24 7.91 -15.82
C ARG A 245 6.97 7.96 -17.33
N GLU A 246 7.55 7.03 -18.09
CA GLU A 246 7.42 6.95 -19.55
C GLU A 246 6.13 6.21 -19.94
N ALA A 247 5.49 5.56 -18.96
CA ALA A 247 4.26 4.83 -19.17
C ALA A 247 3.01 5.73 -19.18
N CYS A 248 3.04 6.96 -18.66
CA CYS A 248 1.88 7.84 -18.63
C CYS A 248 2.06 9.05 -19.56
N THR A 249 1.17 9.20 -20.54
CA THR A 249 1.18 10.33 -21.48
C THR A 249 -0.12 11.13 -21.40
N HIS A 250 -0.07 12.39 -21.84
CA HIS A 250 -1.27 13.20 -22.00
C HIS A 250 -2.13 12.63 -23.14
N HIS A 251 -3.42 12.42 -22.88
CA HIS A 251 -4.35 11.96 -23.91
C HIS A 251 -4.48 13.03 -25.03
N PRO A 252 -4.45 12.65 -26.32
CA PRO A 252 -4.49 13.60 -27.44
C PRO A 252 -5.78 14.44 -27.57
N GLY A 253 -6.77 14.26 -26.68
CA GLY A 253 -8.04 14.98 -26.64
C GLY A 253 -8.26 15.83 -25.39
N ARG A 254 -7.23 15.98 -24.54
CA ARG A 254 -7.33 16.71 -23.28
C ARG A 254 -7.46 18.21 -23.55
N THR A 255 -8.62 18.77 -23.20
CA THR A 255 -8.84 20.22 -23.20
C THR A 255 -8.51 20.75 -21.82
N TYR A 256 -7.58 21.71 -21.73
CA TYR A 256 -7.28 22.39 -20.48
C TYR A 256 -8.55 23.08 -19.97
N ALA A 257 -9.16 22.57 -18.90
CA ALA A 257 -10.28 23.23 -18.26
C ALA A 257 -9.77 24.46 -17.50
N LEU A 258 -9.65 25.59 -18.21
CA LEU A 258 -9.44 26.90 -17.61
C LEU A 258 -10.66 27.23 -16.74
N LYS A 259 -10.61 26.86 -15.46
CA LYS A 259 -11.63 27.28 -14.50
C LYS A 259 -11.31 28.71 -14.05
N THR A 260 -11.68 29.67 -14.88
CA THR A 260 -11.53 31.10 -14.59
C THR A 260 -12.41 31.47 -13.39
N ARG A 261 -11.85 31.53 -12.18
CA ARG A 261 -12.45 32.31 -11.10
C ARG A 261 -12.00 33.75 -11.28
N ILE A 262 -12.83 34.55 -11.97
CA ILE A 262 -12.65 35.99 -12.01
C ILE A 262 -12.88 36.50 -10.58
N LEU A 263 -11.81 36.87 -9.89
CA LEU A 263 -11.90 37.60 -8.63
C LEU A 263 -12.18 39.06 -8.98
N ILE A 264 -13.45 39.45 -9.00
CA ILE A 264 -13.83 40.86 -9.12
C ILE A 264 -13.48 41.53 -7.79
N ILE A 265 -12.31 42.15 -7.71
CA ILE A 265 -11.99 43.06 -6.59
C ILE A 265 -12.81 44.32 -6.83
N GLY A 266 -13.99 44.38 -6.21
CA GLY A 266 -14.78 45.60 -6.16
C GLY A 266 -14.04 46.65 -5.34
N MET A 267 -13.39 47.59 -6.01
CA MET A 267 -12.93 48.83 -5.37
C MET A 267 -14.17 49.67 -5.09
N HIS A 268 -14.63 49.64 -3.84
CA HIS A 268 -15.66 50.55 -3.36
C HIS A 268 -14.97 51.88 -2.96
N THR A 269 -15.28 52.91 -3.77
CA THR A 269 -15.16 54.37 -3.55
C THR A 269 -13.81 54.96 -3.14
#